data_AF-A0A3C7VVE0-F1
#
_entry.id   AF-A0A3C7VVE0-F1
#
_cell.length_a   1.000
_cell.length_b   1.000
_cell.length_c   1.000
_cell.angle_alpha   90.00
_cell.angle_beta   90.00
_cell.angle_gamma   90.00
#
_symmetry.space_group_name_H-M   'P 1'
#
loop_
_entity.id
_entity.type
_entity.pdbx_description
1 polymer ?
#
loop_
_entity_poly.entity_id
_entity_poly.type
_entity_poly.pdbx_seq_one_letter_code
_entity_poly.pdbx_strand_id
1 'polypeptide(L)'
;MLIVGNALKTRQLTCRNWLLALWLLAPLAWAQGFVVSDIRVEGLQRISAGSVFAAMPIGVGDVADTGSIQATARNLFATGNFDDIRIGRDGNVLVVVVAERPSISEINIEGNKAIETEALLDGLKSAGLAVGQVFQRSTLEGMQLELQRQYVQQGRYDANIETEVLPEPRNRVSVNIDVDEGTVAAIKHVNIVGNTVFGDEELQDVFELKETGWLSFFTNDDKYSKEKLTGDLEALTSYYMDRGYLQFSIDSTQVSVSPNKEEVFITANVTEGEKFSVNSVGLSGDLVLDESDLRRFILITEGQTYSQQLVTASEDYITRRLGNEGYNFAKVTGIPEINEEDNTVGIKFFIDPGKRTYVRRISFKGNMRTADDVLRREMRQMESAPASAAAI
;
A
#
# COMPACT_ATOMS: atom_id res chain seq x y z
N MET A 1 3.16 -79.27 6.20
CA MET A 1 2.49 -80.12 7.21
C MET A 1 1.07 -80.37 6.73
N LEU A 2 0.77 -81.62 6.37
CA LEU A 2 -0.51 -82.09 5.82
C LEU A 2 -1.64 -82.05 6.86
N ILE A 3 -2.89 -81.97 6.38
CA ILE A 3 -4.10 -82.77 6.71
C ILE A 3 -5.25 -82.13 5.90
N VAL A 4 -5.70 -82.66 4.75
CA VAL A 4 -6.65 -83.78 4.52
C VAL A 4 -8.03 -83.52 5.14
N GLY A 5 -9.03 -83.13 4.33
CA GLY A 5 -10.18 -83.99 3.99
C GLY A 5 -11.45 -83.48 4.68
N ASN A 6 -12.59 -83.30 4.03
CA ASN A 6 -13.40 -84.41 3.54
C ASN A 6 -14.44 -83.93 2.50
N ALA A 7 -14.77 -84.86 1.61
CA ALA A 7 -15.77 -84.74 0.57
C ALA A 7 -17.19 -84.96 1.13
N LEU A 8 -18.22 -84.52 0.41
CA LEU A 8 -19.21 -85.41 -0.24
C LEU A 8 -20.40 -84.65 -0.88
N LYS A 9 -20.51 -84.87 -2.20
CA LYS A 9 -21.73 -85.08 -3.03
C LYS A 9 -22.71 -83.92 -3.22
N THR A 10 -22.69 -83.23 -4.38
CA THR A 10 -23.25 -83.60 -5.71
C THR A 10 -24.79 -83.59 -5.82
N ARG A 11 -25.31 -82.62 -6.59
CA ARG A 11 -26.15 -82.81 -7.80
C ARG A 11 -26.33 -81.43 -8.47
N GLN A 12 -25.68 -81.20 -9.62
CA GLN A 12 -26.27 -81.28 -10.98
C GLN A 12 -27.28 -80.13 -11.25
N LEU A 13 -27.23 -79.31 -12.30
CA LEU A 13 -26.77 -79.50 -13.69
C LEU A 13 -26.71 -78.13 -14.42
N THR A 14 -25.90 -78.05 -15.49
CA THR A 14 -25.93 -77.13 -16.67
C THR A 14 -25.63 -75.63 -16.43
N CYS A 15 -24.81 -74.88 -17.19
CA CYS A 15 -24.15 -75.01 -18.49
C CYS A 15 -22.84 -74.15 -18.47
N ARG A 16 -21.68 -74.70 -18.84
CA ARG A 16 -20.95 -74.43 -20.12
C ARG A 16 -20.58 -72.95 -20.33
N ASN A 17 -19.44 -72.46 -19.81
CA ASN A 17 -18.11 -72.36 -20.45
C ASN A 17 -18.06 -71.49 -21.73
N TRP A 18 -17.47 -70.29 -21.66
CA TRP A 18 -16.38 -69.82 -22.54
C TRP A 18 -15.85 -68.41 -22.20
N LEU A 19 -14.53 -68.33 -22.09
CA LEU A 19 -13.70 -67.13 -22.03
C LEU A 19 -13.84 -66.26 -23.29
N LEU A 20 -13.75 -64.93 -23.15
CA LEU A 20 -12.91 -64.09 -24.01
C LEU A 20 -12.77 -62.68 -23.42
N ALA A 21 -11.52 -62.27 -23.25
CA ALA A 21 -11.13 -60.91 -22.94
C ALA A 21 -11.58 -59.94 -24.04
N LEU A 22 -12.25 -58.85 -23.65
CA LEU A 22 -12.36 -57.64 -24.47
C LEU A 22 -11.74 -56.49 -23.70
N TRP A 23 -10.55 -56.11 -24.14
CA TRP A 23 -9.85 -54.89 -23.80
C TRP A 23 -10.63 -53.66 -24.29
N LEU A 24 -10.61 -52.60 -23.47
CA LEU A 24 -10.57 -51.18 -23.83
C LEU A 24 -11.35 -50.71 -25.06
N LEU A 25 -12.48 -50.05 -24.81
CA LEU A 25 -12.87 -48.80 -25.48
C LEU A 25 -14.01 -48.17 -24.68
N ALA A 26 -13.66 -47.48 -23.59
CA ALA A 26 -14.55 -46.44 -23.10
C ALA A 26 -14.55 -45.36 -24.20
N PRO A 27 -15.69 -45.01 -24.80
CA PRO A 27 -15.72 -43.84 -25.67
C PRO A 27 -15.33 -42.65 -24.79
N LEU A 28 -14.22 -41.97 -25.12
CA LEU A 28 -14.11 -40.57 -24.75
C LEU A 28 -15.37 -39.93 -25.31
N ALA A 29 -16.29 -39.51 -24.45
CA ALA A 29 -17.40 -38.67 -24.87
C ALA A 29 -16.80 -37.31 -25.20
N TRP A 30 -16.38 -37.13 -26.46
CA TRP A 30 -16.08 -35.80 -26.98
C TRP A 30 -17.41 -35.04 -26.94
N ALA A 31 -17.50 -34.03 -26.07
CA ALA A 31 -18.62 -33.11 -26.07
C ALA A 31 -18.71 -32.52 -27.49
N GLN A 32 -19.68 -32.98 -28.28
CA GLN A 32 -19.83 -32.50 -29.65
C GLN A 32 -20.28 -31.04 -29.59
N GLY A 33 -19.41 -30.15 -30.09
CA GLY A 33 -19.79 -28.77 -30.34
C GLY A 33 -21.03 -28.72 -31.23
N PHE A 34 -21.87 -27.72 -31.03
CA PHE A 34 -23.09 -27.55 -31.80
C PHE A 34 -23.11 -26.21 -32.50
N VAL A 35 -23.77 -26.14 -33.66
CA VAL A 35 -23.94 -24.88 -34.38
C VAL A 35 -25.05 -24.09 -33.71
N VAL A 36 -24.74 -22.87 -33.27
CA VAL A 36 -25.68 -21.97 -32.60
C VAL A 36 -26.66 -21.41 -33.63
N SER A 37 -27.94 -21.78 -33.54
CA SER A 37 -28.98 -21.25 -34.43
C SER A 37 -29.57 -19.94 -33.92
N ASP A 38 -29.56 -19.73 -32.60
CA ASP A 38 -30.07 -18.53 -31.94
C ASP A 38 -29.46 -18.40 -30.52
N ILE A 39 -29.45 -17.20 -29.96
CA ILE A 39 -28.98 -16.91 -28.60
C ILE A 39 -30.06 -16.21 -27.82
N ARG A 40 -30.48 -16.83 -26.71
CA ARG A 40 -31.49 -16.29 -25.79
C ARG A 40 -30.82 -15.89 -24.48
N VAL A 41 -31.06 -14.65 -24.06
CA VAL A 41 -30.55 -14.12 -22.78
C VAL A 41 -31.72 -13.90 -21.83
N GLU A 42 -31.61 -14.43 -20.61
CA GLU A 42 -32.63 -14.35 -19.56
C GLU A 42 -32.05 -13.75 -18.28
N GLY A 43 -32.87 -13.04 -17.51
CA GLY A 43 -32.49 -12.45 -16.21
C GLY A 43 -31.91 -11.03 -16.27
N LEU A 44 -31.87 -10.42 -17.46
CA LEU A 44 -31.55 -9.00 -17.62
C LEU A 44 -32.67 -8.12 -17.05
N GLN A 45 -32.28 -7.04 -16.38
CA GLN A 45 -33.17 -6.03 -15.82
C GLN A 45 -32.79 -4.65 -16.30
N ARG A 46 -31.53 -4.24 -16.10
CA ARG A 46 -31.03 -2.89 -16.46
C ARG A 46 -30.04 -2.93 -17.61
N ILE A 47 -29.36 -4.06 -17.81
CA ILE A 47 -28.34 -4.20 -18.84
C ILE A 47 -29.00 -4.59 -20.15
N SER A 48 -28.56 -3.94 -21.24
CA SER A 48 -29.09 -4.25 -22.57
C SER A 48 -28.56 -5.61 -23.04
N ALA A 49 -29.41 -6.37 -23.74
CA ALA A 49 -28.98 -7.63 -24.37
C ALA A 49 -27.80 -7.42 -25.35
N GLY A 50 -27.74 -6.27 -26.02
CA GLY A 50 -26.62 -5.90 -26.89
C GLY A 50 -25.26 -5.86 -26.18
N SER A 51 -25.23 -5.42 -24.91
CA SER A 51 -24.01 -5.43 -24.10
C SER A 51 -23.53 -6.85 -23.78
N VAL A 52 -24.47 -7.77 -23.55
CA VAL A 52 -24.16 -9.19 -23.36
C VAL A 52 -23.59 -9.76 -24.65
N PHE A 53 -24.27 -9.58 -25.78
CA PHE A 53 -23.81 -10.10 -27.08
C PHE A 53 -22.43 -9.55 -27.48
N ALA A 54 -22.14 -8.28 -27.20
CA ALA A 54 -20.84 -7.67 -27.48
C ALA A 54 -19.68 -8.29 -26.66
N ALA A 55 -19.97 -8.83 -25.48
CA ALA A 55 -18.97 -9.47 -24.62
C ALA A 55 -18.78 -10.97 -24.93
N MET A 56 -19.70 -11.57 -25.71
CA MET A 56 -19.64 -12.98 -26.06
C MET A 56 -18.69 -13.20 -27.26
N PRO A 57 -17.74 -14.15 -27.18
CA PRO A 57 -16.87 -14.51 -28.30
C PRO A 57 -17.56 -15.40 -29.35
N ILE A 58 -18.82 -15.78 -29.13
CA ILE A 58 -19.63 -16.65 -30.01
C ILE A 58 -20.90 -15.96 -30.44
N GLY A 59 -21.20 -16.03 -31.74
CA GLY A 59 -22.41 -15.51 -32.36
C GLY A 59 -23.30 -16.60 -32.96
N VAL A 60 -24.41 -16.15 -33.55
CA VAL A 60 -25.29 -17.04 -34.33
C VAL A 60 -24.56 -17.51 -35.58
N GLY A 61 -24.56 -18.83 -35.81
CA GLY A 61 -23.83 -19.49 -36.90
C GLY A 61 -22.48 -20.08 -36.50
N ASP A 62 -21.95 -19.72 -35.33
CA ASP A 62 -20.69 -20.27 -34.82
C ASP A 62 -20.89 -21.65 -34.18
N VAL A 63 -19.79 -22.40 -34.06
CA VAL A 63 -19.77 -23.67 -33.31
C VAL A 63 -19.50 -23.37 -31.83
N ALA A 64 -20.49 -23.64 -30.97
CA ALA A 64 -20.31 -23.60 -29.53
C ALA A 64 -19.70 -24.91 -29.04
N ASP A 65 -18.44 -24.85 -28.58
CA ASP A 65 -17.73 -25.93 -27.92
C ASP A 65 -17.51 -25.61 -26.43
N THR A 66 -16.96 -26.56 -25.67
CA THR A 66 -16.75 -26.35 -24.23
C THR A 66 -15.81 -25.17 -23.94
N GLY A 67 -14.82 -24.93 -24.81
CA GLY A 67 -13.87 -23.83 -24.65
C GLY A 67 -14.52 -22.47 -24.86
N SER A 68 -15.36 -22.35 -25.89
CA SER A 68 -16.08 -21.13 -26.23
C SER A 68 -17.14 -20.79 -25.18
N ILE A 69 -17.82 -21.79 -24.60
CA ILE A 69 -18.75 -21.60 -23.48
C ILE A 69 -18.01 -21.08 -22.24
N GLN A 70 -16.86 -21.66 -21.90
CA GLN A 70 -16.04 -21.19 -20.77
C GLN A 70 -15.49 -19.78 -21.00
N ALA A 71 -15.02 -19.47 -22.21
CA ALA A 71 -14.56 -18.14 -22.59
C ALA A 71 -15.70 -17.12 -22.50
N THR A 72 -16.90 -17.51 -22.93
CA THR A 72 -18.10 -16.69 -22.82
C THR A 72 -18.44 -16.37 -21.37
N ALA A 73 -18.51 -17.39 -20.50
CA ALA A 73 -18.77 -17.19 -19.08
C ALA A 73 -17.71 -16.27 -18.46
N ARG A 74 -16.43 -16.50 -18.77
CA ARG A 74 -15.31 -15.68 -18.25
C ARG A 74 -15.41 -14.23 -18.70
N ASN A 75 -15.69 -13.96 -19.98
CA ASN A 75 -15.82 -12.61 -20.50
C ASN A 75 -17.01 -11.88 -19.87
N LEU A 76 -18.15 -12.57 -19.70
CA LEU A 76 -19.33 -12.01 -19.04
C LEU A 76 -19.04 -11.72 -17.56
N PHE A 77 -18.37 -12.61 -16.83
CA PHE A 77 -17.92 -12.34 -15.45
C PHE A 77 -16.94 -11.16 -15.38
N ALA A 78 -16.01 -11.05 -16.33
CA ALA A 78 -15.04 -9.96 -16.40
C ALA A 78 -15.67 -8.58 -16.61
N THR A 79 -16.92 -8.51 -17.09
CA THR A 79 -17.66 -7.24 -17.15
C THR A 79 -18.01 -6.68 -15.77
N GLY A 80 -17.93 -7.49 -14.71
CA GLY A 80 -18.21 -7.08 -13.33
C GLY A 80 -19.69 -6.81 -13.03
N ASN A 81 -20.59 -7.10 -13.98
CA ASN A 81 -22.01 -6.76 -13.91
C ASN A 81 -22.91 -7.88 -13.39
N PHE A 82 -22.42 -9.12 -13.38
CA PHE A 82 -23.23 -10.30 -13.07
C PHE A 82 -22.68 -11.04 -11.86
N ASP A 83 -23.58 -11.56 -11.01
CA ASP A 83 -23.24 -12.32 -9.81
C ASP A 83 -23.22 -13.83 -10.08
N ASP A 84 -24.17 -14.30 -10.91
CA ASP A 84 -24.25 -15.68 -11.39
C ASP A 84 -24.49 -15.69 -12.91
N ILE A 85 -23.81 -16.59 -13.61
CA ILE A 85 -23.92 -16.78 -15.07
C ILE A 85 -24.03 -18.28 -15.34
N ARG A 86 -25.16 -18.70 -15.92
CA ARG A 86 -25.41 -20.08 -16.32
C ARG A 86 -25.64 -20.13 -17.82
N ILE A 87 -24.80 -20.90 -18.50
CA ILE A 87 -24.90 -21.10 -19.95
C ILE A 87 -25.38 -22.53 -20.18
N GLY A 88 -26.55 -22.63 -20.79
CA GLY A 88 -27.21 -23.88 -21.14
C GLY A 88 -27.51 -23.97 -22.63
N ARG A 89 -28.11 -25.08 -23.02
CA ARG A 89 -28.49 -25.38 -24.40
C ARG A 89 -29.91 -25.92 -24.44
N ASP A 90 -30.69 -25.43 -25.39
CA ASP A 90 -32.04 -25.90 -25.71
C ASP A 90 -32.12 -26.16 -27.23
N GLY A 91 -32.03 -27.43 -27.65
CA GLY A 91 -31.94 -27.78 -29.08
C GLY A 91 -30.67 -27.23 -29.73
N ASN A 92 -30.76 -26.26 -30.64
CA ASN A 92 -29.63 -25.53 -31.22
C ASN A 92 -29.54 -24.07 -30.71
N VAL A 93 -30.35 -23.71 -29.72
CA VAL A 93 -30.38 -22.38 -29.10
C VAL A 93 -29.45 -22.36 -27.88
N LEU A 94 -28.56 -21.38 -27.83
CA LEU A 94 -27.74 -21.11 -26.66
C LEU A 94 -28.55 -20.27 -25.66
N VAL A 95 -28.68 -20.74 -24.43
CA VAL A 95 -29.44 -20.04 -23.38
C VAL A 95 -28.48 -19.51 -22.34
N VAL A 96 -28.42 -18.19 -22.19
CA VAL A 96 -27.56 -17.50 -21.21
C VAL A 96 -28.46 -16.91 -20.14
N VAL A 97 -28.49 -17.54 -18.96
CA VAL A 97 -29.22 -17.06 -17.79
C VAL A 97 -28.24 -16.29 -16.91
N VAL A 98 -28.53 -15.01 -16.66
CA VAL A 98 -27.68 -14.14 -15.85
C VAL A 98 -28.43 -13.62 -14.64
N ALA A 99 -27.72 -13.43 -13.53
CA ALA A 99 -28.19 -12.65 -12.39
C ALA A 99 -27.39 -11.34 -12.35
N GLU A 100 -28.04 -10.21 -12.66
CA GLU A 100 -27.40 -8.89 -12.57
C GLU A 100 -27.05 -8.54 -11.12
N ARG A 101 -25.85 -8.01 -10.91
CA ARG A 101 -25.46 -7.42 -9.62
C ARG A 101 -26.28 -6.15 -9.37
N PRO A 102 -26.68 -5.90 -8.12
CA PRO A 102 -27.41 -4.69 -7.79
C PRO A 102 -26.50 -3.46 -7.88
N SER A 103 -27.09 -2.28 -8.11
CA SER A 103 -26.37 -1.00 -8.00
C SER A 103 -26.50 -0.41 -6.60
N ILE A 104 -25.46 0.25 -6.11
CA ILE A 104 -25.47 0.92 -4.80
C ILE A 104 -26.36 2.16 -4.88
N SER A 105 -27.41 2.22 -4.07
CA SER A 105 -28.30 3.39 -3.95
C SER A 105 -27.75 4.41 -2.96
N GLU A 106 -27.23 3.94 -1.83
CA GLU A 106 -26.79 4.74 -0.69
C GLU A 106 -25.70 4.01 0.09
N ILE A 107 -24.79 4.77 0.70
CA ILE A 107 -23.79 4.27 1.64
C ILE A 107 -23.93 5.09 2.92
N ASN A 108 -24.32 4.45 4.01
CA ASN A 108 -24.42 5.06 5.32
C ASN A 108 -23.24 4.61 6.17
N ILE A 109 -22.56 5.56 6.81
CA ILE A 109 -21.45 5.28 7.72
C ILE A 109 -21.78 5.93 9.06
N GLU A 110 -21.78 5.12 10.12
CA GLU A 110 -22.05 5.56 11.48
C GLU A 110 -20.91 5.14 12.42
N GLY A 111 -20.75 5.88 13.52
CA GLY A 111 -19.76 5.58 14.56
C GLY A 111 -18.34 6.07 14.28
N ASN A 112 -18.04 6.54 13.07
CA ASN A 112 -16.74 7.12 12.72
C ASN A 112 -16.58 8.56 13.28
N LYS A 113 -15.70 8.74 14.25
CA LYS A 113 -15.33 10.03 14.86
C LYS A 113 -13.87 10.39 14.65
N ALA A 114 -12.97 9.42 14.64
CA ALA A 114 -11.54 9.60 14.43
C ALA A 114 -11.20 9.83 12.95
N ILE A 115 -11.95 9.24 12.03
CA ILE A 115 -11.80 9.44 10.57
C ILE A 115 -13.05 10.13 10.05
N GLU A 116 -12.87 11.26 9.35
CA GLU A 116 -13.97 12.01 8.77
C GLU A 116 -14.72 11.18 7.71
N THR A 117 -16.05 11.29 7.69
CA THR A 117 -16.90 10.52 6.77
C THR A 117 -16.55 10.78 5.31
N GLU A 118 -16.17 12.01 4.95
CA GLU A 118 -15.76 12.37 3.59
C GLU A 118 -14.51 11.60 3.14
N ALA A 119 -13.50 11.49 4.01
CA ALA A 119 -12.29 10.73 3.75
C ALA A 119 -12.57 9.22 3.57
N LEU A 120 -13.48 8.67 4.38
CA LEU A 120 -13.92 7.27 4.24
C LEU A 120 -14.64 7.04 2.90
N LEU A 121 -15.56 7.94 2.54
CA LEU A 121 -16.29 7.85 1.28
C LEU A 121 -15.36 7.97 0.07
N ASP A 122 -14.35 8.84 0.12
CA ASP A 122 -13.34 8.98 -0.95
C ASP A 122 -12.47 7.72 -1.08
N GLY A 123 -12.10 7.10 0.04
CA GLY A 123 -11.40 5.81 0.06
C GLY A 123 -12.23 4.69 -0.56
N LEU A 124 -13.50 4.55 -0.15
CA LEU A 124 -14.45 3.57 -0.69
C LEU A 124 -14.67 3.77 -2.19
N LYS A 125 -14.83 5.03 -2.62
CA LYS A 125 -14.99 5.39 -4.03
C LYS A 125 -13.78 5.00 -4.87
N SER A 126 -12.57 5.20 -4.36
CA SER A 126 -11.32 4.80 -5.03
C SER A 126 -11.22 3.29 -5.20
N ALA A 127 -11.83 2.51 -4.31
CA ALA A 127 -11.92 1.05 -4.39
C ALA A 127 -13.10 0.54 -5.25
N GLY A 128 -13.90 1.44 -5.84
CA GLY A 128 -15.06 1.09 -6.66
C GLY A 128 -16.37 0.89 -5.89
N LEU A 129 -16.40 1.22 -4.59
CA LEU A 129 -17.61 1.20 -3.77
C LEU A 129 -18.16 2.63 -3.62
N ALA A 130 -19.05 3.03 -4.52
CA ALA A 130 -19.68 4.34 -4.48
C ALA A 130 -21.13 4.30 -4.97
N VAL A 131 -21.93 5.29 -4.56
CA VAL A 131 -23.31 5.45 -5.04
C VAL A 131 -23.36 5.47 -6.57
N GLY A 132 -24.24 4.66 -7.13
CA GLY A 132 -24.41 4.47 -8.57
C GLY A 132 -23.53 3.38 -9.19
N GLN A 133 -22.50 2.90 -8.48
CA GLN A 133 -21.65 1.79 -8.95
C GLN A 133 -22.31 0.43 -8.73
N VAL A 134 -21.80 -0.59 -9.41
CA VAL A 134 -22.22 -1.98 -9.22
C VAL A 134 -21.69 -2.51 -7.89
N PHE A 135 -22.56 -3.10 -7.09
CA PHE A 135 -22.19 -3.67 -5.80
C PHE A 135 -21.44 -5.00 -5.98
N GLN A 136 -20.28 -5.10 -5.33
CA GLN A 136 -19.47 -6.31 -5.27
C GLN A 136 -19.17 -6.64 -3.81
N ARG A 137 -19.62 -7.82 -3.37
CA ARG A 137 -19.44 -8.28 -1.99
C ARG A 137 -17.96 -8.39 -1.59
N SER A 138 -17.13 -8.90 -2.49
CA SER A 138 -15.68 -9.01 -2.28
C SER A 138 -15.01 -7.66 -2.03
N THR A 139 -15.48 -6.60 -2.70
CA THR A 139 -14.96 -5.25 -2.50
C THR A 139 -15.35 -4.72 -1.13
N LEU A 140 -16.61 -4.92 -0.71
CA LEU A 140 -17.06 -4.53 0.64
C LEU A 140 -16.26 -5.24 1.74
N GLU A 141 -16.06 -6.55 1.62
CA GLU A 141 -15.30 -7.36 2.60
C GLU A 141 -13.82 -6.94 2.64
N GLY A 142 -13.21 -6.67 1.48
CA GLY A 142 -11.86 -6.12 1.40
C GLY A 142 -11.75 -4.74 2.05
N MET A 143 -12.76 -3.88 1.84
CA MET A 143 -12.81 -2.55 2.44
C MET A 143 -13.02 -2.59 3.96
N GLN A 144 -13.84 -3.51 4.46
CA GLN A 144 -14.00 -3.72 5.90
C GLN A 144 -12.64 -4.04 6.56
N LEU A 145 -11.87 -4.96 5.97
CA LEU A 145 -10.53 -5.30 6.47
C LEU A 145 -9.56 -4.12 6.39
N GLU A 146 -9.58 -3.37 5.28
CA GLU A 146 -8.68 -2.22 5.12
C GLU A 146 -9.03 -1.10 6.10
N LEU A 147 -10.30 -0.77 6.27
CA LEU A 147 -10.75 0.20 7.27
C LEU A 147 -10.35 -0.25 8.68
N GLN A 148 -10.51 -1.53 9.03
CA GLN A 148 -10.07 -2.05 10.32
C GLN A 148 -8.56 -1.87 10.48
N ARG A 149 -7.79 -2.13 9.42
CA ARG A 149 -6.33 -1.95 9.40
C ARG A 149 -5.92 -0.49 9.56
N GLN A 150 -6.69 0.46 9.05
CA GLN A 150 -6.45 1.90 9.24
C GLN A 150 -6.64 2.28 10.72
N TYR A 151 -7.72 1.81 11.36
CA TYR A 151 -7.91 2.02 12.81
C TYR A 151 -6.79 1.39 13.65
N VAL A 152 -6.36 0.17 13.31
CA VAL A 152 -5.21 -0.49 13.95
C VAL A 152 -3.92 0.33 13.81
N GLN A 153 -3.68 0.95 12.65
CA GLN A 153 -2.51 1.83 12.45
C GLN A 153 -2.53 3.09 13.33
N GLN A 154 -3.72 3.56 13.69
CA GLN A 154 -3.93 4.65 14.67
C GLN A 154 -3.95 4.15 16.13
N GLY A 155 -3.61 2.88 16.36
CA GLY A 155 -3.53 2.26 17.68
C GLY A 155 -4.85 1.77 18.27
N ARG A 156 -5.91 1.68 17.46
CA ARG A 156 -7.22 1.17 17.87
C ARG A 156 -7.36 -0.30 17.51
N TYR A 157 -6.79 -1.16 18.35
CA TYR A 157 -6.73 -2.62 18.11
C TYR A 157 -8.05 -3.35 18.37
N ASP A 158 -8.92 -2.74 19.17
CA ASP A 158 -10.28 -3.17 19.50
C ASP A 158 -11.33 -2.68 18.52
N ALA A 159 -10.94 -1.92 17.48
CA ALA A 159 -11.86 -1.46 16.44
C ALA A 159 -12.55 -2.64 15.73
N ASN A 160 -13.87 -2.51 15.56
CA ASN A 160 -14.74 -3.45 14.89
C ASN A 160 -15.60 -2.72 13.85
N ILE A 161 -15.73 -3.31 12.68
CA ILE A 161 -16.53 -2.74 11.59
C ILE A 161 -17.53 -3.79 11.17
N GLU A 162 -18.80 -3.44 11.27
CA GLU A 162 -19.91 -4.27 10.84
C GLU A 162 -20.50 -3.67 9.56
N THR A 163 -20.80 -4.53 8.59
CA THR A 163 -21.37 -4.10 7.32
C THR A 163 -22.68 -4.85 7.08
N GLU A 164 -23.73 -4.10 6.77
CA GLU A 164 -25.04 -4.63 6.43
C GLU A 164 -25.44 -4.18 5.03
N VAL A 165 -25.92 -5.13 4.22
CA VAL A 165 -26.38 -4.88 2.85
C VAL A 165 -27.89 -5.09 2.82
N LEU A 166 -28.63 -3.99 2.64
CA LEU A 166 -30.09 -4.01 2.62
C LEU A 166 -30.60 -3.98 1.16
N PRO A 167 -31.34 -5.02 0.73
CA PRO A 167 -31.92 -5.03 -0.62
C PRO A 167 -32.99 -3.96 -0.78
N GLU A 168 -32.96 -3.30 -1.94
CA GLU A 168 -33.93 -2.29 -2.33
C GLU A 168 -34.69 -2.67 -3.63
N PRO A 169 -35.87 -2.08 -3.88
CA PRO A 169 -36.55 -2.21 -5.15
C PRO A 169 -35.66 -1.82 -6.35
N ARG A 170 -35.93 -2.45 -7.51
CA ARG A 170 -35.25 -2.19 -8.80
C ARG A 170 -33.77 -2.64 -8.84
N ASN A 171 -33.47 -3.77 -8.20
CA ASN A 171 -32.12 -4.37 -8.13
C ASN A 171 -31.07 -3.37 -7.62
N ARG A 172 -31.35 -2.81 -6.45
CA ARG A 172 -30.44 -1.89 -5.76
C ARG A 172 -30.16 -2.40 -4.36
N VAL A 173 -29.11 -1.88 -3.75
CA VAL A 173 -28.77 -2.14 -2.36
C VAL A 173 -28.33 -0.84 -1.69
N SER A 174 -28.74 -0.64 -0.44
CA SER A 174 -28.08 0.28 0.46
C SER A 174 -27.05 -0.47 1.30
N VAL A 175 -25.91 0.17 1.56
CA VAL A 175 -24.82 -0.39 2.35
C VAL A 175 -24.70 0.43 3.62
N ASN A 176 -24.93 -0.20 4.77
CA ASN A 176 -24.70 0.40 6.08
C ASN A 176 -23.36 -0.12 6.63
N ILE A 177 -22.53 0.79 7.10
CA ILE A 177 -21.22 0.51 7.69
C ILE A 177 -21.24 1.09 9.10
N ASP A 178 -21.34 0.21 10.08
CA ASP A 178 -21.32 0.57 11.49
C ASP A 178 -19.89 0.40 12.02
N VAL A 179 -19.29 1.50 12.47
CA VAL A 179 -17.92 1.55 12.93
C VAL A 179 -17.89 1.70 14.45
N ASP A 180 -17.42 0.66 15.13
CA ASP A 180 -16.92 0.78 16.49
C ASP A 180 -15.41 1.06 16.43
N GLU A 181 -15.02 2.31 16.69
CA GLU A 181 -13.62 2.72 16.64
C GLU A 181 -12.77 2.18 17.79
N GLY A 182 -13.41 1.64 18.83
CA GLY A 182 -12.72 1.22 20.04
C GLY A 182 -11.93 2.34 20.73
N THR A 183 -10.95 1.94 21.52
CA THR A 183 -10.08 2.81 22.30
C THR A 183 -8.67 2.82 21.74
N VAL A 184 -7.97 3.94 21.91
CA VAL A 184 -6.55 4.00 21.51
C VAL A 184 -5.75 3.30 22.59
N ALA A 185 -5.01 2.27 22.20
CA ALA A 185 -4.17 1.53 23.11
C ALA A 185 -3.01 2.40 23.63
N ALA A 186 -2.76 2.32 24.93
CA ALA A 186 -1.73 3.08 25.62
C ALA A 186 -0.40 2.32 25.62
N ILE A 187 0.71 3.03 25.48
CA ILE A 187 2.04 2.45 25.49
C ILE A 187 2.45 2.19 26.93
N LYS A 188 2.55 0.91 27.27
CA LYS A 188 2.93 0.51 28.61
C LYS A 188 4.44 0.55 28.83
N HIS A 189 5.20 0.04 27.86
CA HIS A 189 6.66 0.04 27.89
C HIS A 189 7.27 0.19 26.50
N VAL A 190 8.41 0.88 26.45
CA VAL A 190 9.28 0.98 25.28
C VAL A 190 10.66 0.47 25.66
N ASN A 191 10.99 -0.73 25.17
CA ASN A 191 12.27 -1.36 25.43
C ASN A 191 13.19 -1.21 24.22
N ILE A 192 14.36 -0.62 24.45
CA ILE A 192 15.46 -0.64 23.48
C ILE A 192 16.44 -1.70 23.96
N VAL A 193 16.84 -2.60 23.07
CA VAL A 193 17.69 -3.74 23.40
C VAL A 193 18.90 -3.71 22.49
N GLY A 194 20.10 -3.79 23.07
CA GLY A 194 21.37 -3.75 22.36
C GLY A 194 22.09 -2.40 22.46
N ASN A 195 21.45 -1.40 23.08
CA ASN A 195 22.12 -0.17 23.47
C ASN A 195 23.05 -0.41 24.69
N THR A 196 24.27 0.07 24.58
CA THR A 196 25.31 -0.02 25.61
C THR A 196 26.04 1.31 25.79
N VAL A 197 26.06 2.15 24.76
CA VAL A 197 26.66 3.49 24.77
C VAL A 197 25.74 4.50 25.46
N PHE A 198 24.45 4.49 25.13
CA PHE A 198 23.45 5.41 25.69
C PHE A 198 22.46 4.65 26.56
N GLY A 199 22.02 5.26 27.65
CA GLY A 199 21.05 4.65 28.57
C GLY A 199 19.63 4.69 28.02
N ASP A 200 18.78 3.77 28.47
CA ASP A 200 17.39 3.65 28.01
C ASP A 200 16.61 4.95 28.19
N GLU A 201 16.73 5.63 29.33
CA GLU A 201 16.06 6.90 29.62
C GLU A 201 16.45 8.00 28.61
N GLU A 202 17.74 8.10 28.26
CA GLU A 202 18.25 9.09 27.30
C GLU A 202 17.70 8.84 25.90
N LEU A 203 17.58 7.58 25.50
CA LEU A 203 17.05 7.20 24.19
C LEU A 203 15.51 7.34 24.14
N GLN A 204 14.82 7.00 25.23
CA GLN A 204 13.38 7.22 25.37
C GLN A 204 13.04 8.72 25.31
N ASP A 205 13.92 9.60 25.79
CA ASP A 205 13.73 11.05 25.71
C ASP A 205 13.67 11.59 24.27
N VAL A 206 14.34 10.91 23.32
CA VAL A 206 14.31 11.24 21.89
C VAL A 206 12.95 10.99 21.26
N PHE A 207 12.18 10.03 21.79
CA PHE A 207 10.90 9.62 21.21
C PHE A 207 9.81 10.65 21.52
N GLU A 208 8.92 10.88 20.55
CA GLU A 208 7.64 11.56 20.77
C GLU A 208 6.70 10.66 21.60
N LEU A 209 6.69 9.35 21.32
CA LEU A 209 5.93 8.39 22.11
C LEU A 209 6.58 8.16 23.47
N LYS A 210 5.76 8.18 24.53
CA LYS A 210 6.20 7.97 25.91
C LYS A 210 5.46 6.80 26.56
N GLU A 211 6.10 6.21 27.56
CA GLU A 211 5.41 5.28 28.46
C GLU A 211 4.32 6.02 29.24
N THR A 212 3.19 5.36 29.50
CA THR A 212 2.09 5.95 30.27
C THR A 212 2.58 6.44 31.64
N GLY A 213 2.59 7.77 31.79
CA GLY A 213 2.99 8.47 33.00
C GLY A 213 1.86 9.27 33.65
N TRP A 214 2.17 9.93 34.77
CA TRP A 214 1.22 10.76 35.52
C TRP A 214 0.64 11.96 34.74
N LEU A 215 1.34 12.46 33.72
CA LEU A 215 0.93 13.62 32.89
C LEU A 215 0.35 13.22 31.53
N SER A 216 0.35 11.93 31.18
CA SER A 216 -0.07 11.45 29.86
C SER A 216 -1.55 11.75 29.55
N PHE A 217 -2.38 11.95 30.58
CA PHE A 217 -3.76 12.42 30.40
C PHE A 217 -3.88 13.80 29.73
N PHE A 218 -2.83 14.63 29.81
CA PHE A 218 -2.78 15.96 29.21
C PHE A 218 -2.01 15.95 27.88
N THR A 219 -0.86 15.28 27.83
CA THR A 219 0.01 15.25 26.64
C THR A 219 -0.46 14.28 25.57
N ASN A 220 -1.15 13.19 25.93
CA ASN A 220 -1.57 12.10 25.04
C ASN A 220 -0.40 11.49 24.24
N ASP A 221 0.81 11.54 24.81
CA ASP A 221 2.06 11.00 24.24
C ASP A 221 2.15 9.48 24.36
N ASP A 222 1.34 8.87 25.22
CA ASP A 222 1.24 7.44 25.41
C ASP A 222 0.30 6.74 24.42
N LYS A 223 -0.36 7.49 23.53
CA LYS A 223 -1.25 6.93 22.52
C LYS A 223 -0.45 6.37 21.35
N TYR A 224 -0.44 5.04 21.22
CA TYR A 224 0.28 4.38 20.15
C TYR A 224 -0.29 4.77 18.77
N SER A 225 0.61 5.07 17.84
CA SER A 225 0.30 5.05 16.41
C SER A 225 1.53 4.58 15.65
N LYS A 226 1.32 3.85 14.55
CA LYS A 226 2.42 3.33 13.74
C LYS A 226 3.27 4.44 13.13
N GLU A 227 2.65 5.56 12.76
CA GLU A 227 3.32 6.69 12.15
C GLU A 227 4.27 7.39 13.12
N LYS A 228 3.82 7.68 14.36
CA LYS A 228 4.70 8.23 15.40
C LYS A 228 5.85 7.30 15.73
N LEU A 229 5.59 5.99 15.88
CA LEU A 229 6.67 5.01 16.12
C LEU A 229 7.70 5.02 14.97
N THR A 230 7.24 5.13 13.72
CA THR A 230 8.16 5.20 12.58
C THR A 230 9.04 6.46 12.67
N GLY A 231 8.45 7.60 12.99
CA GLY A 231 9.20 8.85 13.24
C GLY A 231 10.18 8.75 14.41
N ASP A 232 9.79 8.08 15.49
CA ASP A 232 10.66 7.86 16.67
C ASP A 232 11.87 6.98 16.35
N LEU A 233 11.69 5.93 15.55
CA LEU A 233 12.79 5.07 15.10
C LEU A 233 13.74 5.82 14.15
N GLU A 234 13.22 6.70 13.31
CA GLU A 234 14.03 7.61 12.48
C GLU A 234 14.79 8.64 13.33
N ALA A 235 14.15 9.18 14.37
CA ALA A 235 14.77 10.09 15.33
C ALA A 235 15.88 9.39 16.13
N LEU A 236 15.66 8.14 16.55
CA LEU A 236 16.68 7.30 17.18
C LEU A 236 17.88 7.06 16.25
N THR A 237 17.61 6.70 14.99
CA THR A 237 18.65 6.51 13.97
C THR A 237 19.47 7.79 13.79
N SER A 238 18.79 8.93 13.68
CA SER A 238 19.44 10.24 13.57
C SER A 238 20.26 10.56 14.82
N TYR A 239 19.74 10.27 16.01
CA TYR A 239 20.42 10.51 17.29
C TYR A 239 21.82 9.87 17.37
N TYR A 240 21.91 8.62 16.92
CA TYR A 240 23.16 7.85 16.85
C TYR A 240 24.07 8.35 15.73
N MET A 241 23.55 8.52 14.52
CA MET A 241 24.33 8.99 13.37
C MET A 241 24.91 10.39 13.58
N ASP A 242 24.21 11.26 14.31
CA ASP A 242 24.67 12.60 14.69
C ASP A 242 25.83 12.60 15.69
N ARG A 243 26.05 11.46 16.37
CA ARG A 243 27.11 11.25 17.38
C ARG A 243 28.22 10.33 16.89
N GLY A 244 28.25 10.02 15.60
CA GLY A 244 29.33 9.32 14.92
C GLY A 244 29.14 7.83 14.72
N TYR A 245 27.95 7.28 15.00
CA TYR A 245 27.64 5.87 14.82
C TYR A 245 27.02 5.63 13.43
N LEU A 246 27.85 5.57 12.39
CA LEU A 246 27.39 5.45 10.99
C LEU A 246 26.78 4.08 10.69
N GLN A 247 27.24 3.05 11.41
CA GLN A 247 26.80 1.67 11.25
C GLN A 247 25.61 1.35 12.17
N PHE A 248 25.01 2.34 12.81
CA PHE A 248 23.82 2.15 13.64
C PHE A 248 22.69 1.53 12.80
N SER A 249 22.12 0.44 13.28
CA SER A 249 20.96 -0.20 12.67
C SER A 249 19.91 -0.60 13.69
N ILE A 250 18.65 -0.51 13.29
CA ILE A 250 17.52 -1.09 14.02
C ILE A 250 17.23 -2.43 13.36
N ASP A 251 17.62 -3.52 14.00
CA ASP A 251 17.60 -4.86 13.42
C ASP A 251 16.18 -5.42 13.36
N SER A 252 15.34 -5.10 14.35
CA SER A 252 13.92 -5.42 14.33
C SER A 252 13.13 -4.57 15.31
N THR A 253 11.86 -4.32 14.97
CA THR A 253 10.88 -3.70 15.86
C THR A 253 9.73 -4.66 16.06
N GLN A 254 9.45 -4.98 17.32
CA GLN A 254 8.35 -5.84 17.71
C GLN A 254 7.33 -5.00 18.47
N VAL A 255 6.08 -5.02 17.99
CA VAL A 255 4.95 -4.40 18.67
C VAL A 255 4.02 -5.52 19.12
N SER A 256 3.85 -5.63 20.43
CA SER A 256 2.94 -6.60 21.03
C SER A 256 1.81 -5.86 21.74
N VAL A 257 0.63 -6.47 21.72
CA VAL A 257 -0.59 -5.90 22.27
C VAL A 257 -1.12 -6.84 23.34
N SER A 258 -1.59 -6.29 24.45
CA SER A 258 -2.19 -7.06 25.53
C SER A 258 -3.47 -7.79 25.07
N PRO A 259 -3.90 -8.87 25.75
CA PRO A 259 -5.11 -9.61 25.37
C PRO A 259 -6.39 -8.77 25.39
N ASN A 260 -6.48 -7.76 26.25
CA ASN A 260 -7.58 -6.79 26.30
C ASN A 260 -7.47 -5.68 25.25
N LYS A 261 -6.39 -5.65 24.44
CA LYS A 261 -6.15 -4.67 23.36
C LYS A 261 -5.96 -3.22 23.79
N GLU A 262 -5.81 -2.98 25.09
CA GLU A 262 -5.67 -1.64 25.67
C GLU A 262 -4.22 -1.21 25.89
N GLU A 263 -3.27 -2.16 25.94
CA GLU A 263 -1.87 -1.87 26.23
C GLU A 263 -0.96 -2.35 25.09
N VAL A 264 0.04 -1.53 24.76
CA VAL A 264 1.06 -1.82 23.75
C VAL A 264 2.43 -1.88 24.40
N PHE A 265 3.22 -2.88 24.02
CA PHE A 265 4.62 -3.01 24.39
C PHE A 265 5.47 -3.00 23.12
N ILE A 266 6.43 -2.08 23.07
CA ILE A 266 7.30 -1.86 21.92
C ILE A 266 8.70 -2.34 22.31
N THR A 267 9.30 -3.18 21.48
CA THR A 267 10.70 -3.59 21.64
C THR A 267 11.46 -3.32 20.34
N ALA A 268 12.48 -2.47 20.41
CA ALA A 268 13.40 -2.19 19.32
C ALA A 268 14.75 -2.85 19.61
N ASN A 269 15.16 -3.80 18.77
CA ASN A 269 16.50 -4.38 18.84
C ASN A 269 17.43 -3.56 17.95
N VAL A 270 18.54 -3.09 18.51
CA VAL A 270 19.47 -2.18 17.83
C VAL A 270 20.89 -2.72 17.88
N THR A 271 21.66 -2.38 16.85
CA THR A 271 23.11 -2.57 16.80
C THR A 271 23.77 -1.19 16.69
N GLU A 272 24.54 -0.79 17.71
CA GLU A 272 25.09 0.57 17.81
C GLU A 272 26.22 0.84 16.81
N GLY A 273 27.07 -0.16 16.56
CA GLY A 273 28.27 -0.02 15.73
C GLY A 273 29.38 0.80 16.40
N GLU A 274 30.46 1.03 15.66
CA GLU A 274 31.62 1.79 16.13
C GLU A 274 31.44 3.30 15.93
N LYS A 275 32.20 4.08 16.71
CA LYS A 275 32.20 5.54 16.60
C LYS A 275 33.27 6.02 15.62
N PHE A 276 32.85 6.76 14.60
CA PHE A 276 33.74 7.29 13.56
C PHE A 276 34.07 8.76 13.73
N SER A 277 35.29 9.12 13.33
CA SER A 277 35.77 10.51 13.23
C SER A 277 36.04 10.90 11.78
N VAL A 278 35.89 12.18 11.46
CA VAL A 278 36.07 12.68 10.09
C VAL A 278 37.56 12.84 9.80
N ASN A 279 38.08 12.19 8.75
CA ASN A 279 39.50 12.31 8.37
C ASN A 279 39.74 13.29 7.21
N SER A 280 38.75 13.51 6.36
CA SER A 280 38.88 14.31 5.15
C SER A 280 37.52 14.84 4.71
N VAL A 281 37.50 16.07 4.20
CA VAL A 281 36.28 16.66 3.62
C VAL A 281 36.57 17.26 2.25
N GLY A 282 35.87 16.75 1.23
CA GLY A 282 36.08 17.10 -0.16
C GLY A 282 34.80 17.48 -0.90
N LEU A 283 34.98 18.22 -1.99
CA LEU A 283 33.95 18.51 -2.98
C LEU A 283 34.26 17.71 -4.25
N SER A 284 33.22 17.24 -4.93
CA SER A 284 33.33 16.50 -6.18
C SER A 284 32.13 16.77 -7.09
N GLY A 285 32.20 16.36 -8.36
CA GLY A 285 31.13 16.60 -9.34
C GLY A 285 31.38 17.84 -10.20
N ASP A 286 30.30 18.50 -10.62
CA ASP A 286 30.36 19.69 -11.50
C ASP A 286 30.25 20.99 -10.68
N LEU A 287 31.41 21.58 -10.41
CA LEU A 287 31.52 22.81 -9.62
C LEU A 287 31.33 24.03 -10.53
N VAL A 288 30.08 24.47 -10.67
CA VAL A 288 29.71 25.70 -11.41
C VAL A 288 30.06 26.99 -10.66
N LEU A 289 30.45 26.90 -9.39
CA LEU A 289 30.94 27.99 -8.55
C LEU A 289 32.34 27.65 -8.03
N ASP A 290 33.11 28.69 -7.67
CA ASP A 290 34.44 28.49 -7.11
C ASP A 290 34.40 27.59 -5.86
N GLU A 291 35.33 26.64 -5.81
CA GLU A 291 35.37 25.66 -4.71
C GLU A 291 35.52 26.34 -3.34
N SER A 292 36.31 27.42 -3.26
CA SER A 292 36.46 28.20 -2.03
C SER A 292 35.16 28.82 -1.55
N ASP A 293 34.26 29.18 -2.48
CA ASP A 293 32.97 29.76 -2.13
C ASP A 293 32.02 28.70 -1.55
N LEU A 294 32.05 27.49 -2.13
CA LEU A 294 31.25 26.34 -1.70
C LEU A 294 31.75 25.77 -0.37
N ARG A 295 33.07 25.72 -0.16
CA ARG A 295 33.68 25.23 1.09
C ARG A 295 33.21 25.99 2.34
N ARG A 296 32.83 27.26 2.22
CA ARG A 296 32.31 28.06 3.35
C ARG A 296 30.96 27.56 3.90
N PHE A 297 30.24 26.77 3.11
CA PHE A 297 28.95 26.20 3.50
C PHE A 297 29.08 24.78 4.09
N ILE A 298 30.30 24.23 4.09
CA ILE A 298 30.59 22.95 4.72
C ILE A 298 30.79 23.19 6.22
N LEU A 299 29.91 22.62 7.03
CA LEU A 299 29.93 22.73 8.49
C LEU A 299 30.78 21.63 9.15
N ILE A 300 30.95 20.51 8.45
CA ILE A 300 31.73 19.38 8.95
C ILE A 300 33.22 19.62 8.75
N THR A 301 34.02 19.41 9.81
CA THR A 301 35.47 19.65 9.79
C THR A 301 36.26 18.37 9.97
N GLU A 302 37.53 18.38 9.56
CA GLU A 302 38.43 17.26 9.79
C GLU A 302 38.80 17.17 11.28
N GLY A 303 38.83 15.95 11.81
CA GLY A 303 39.18 15.64 13.20
C GLY A 303 38.03 15.62 14.19
N GLN A 304 36.84 16.13 13.84
CA GLN A 304 35.66 16.03 14.72
C GLN A 304 34.94 14.68 14.57
N THR A 305 34.06 14.36 15.51
CA THR A 305 33.17 13.19 15.40
C THR A 305 32.20 13.38 14.23
N TYR A 306 31.94 12.31 13.47
CA TYR A 306 30.97 12.38 12.39
C TYR A 306 29.59 12.77 12.91
N SER A 307 28.86 13.58 12.13
CA SER A 307 27.49 13.97 12.43
C SER A 307 26.71 14.08 11.14
N GLN A 308 25.68 13.23 10.99
CA GLN A 308 24.81 13.25 9.82
C GLN A 308 24.10 14.60 9.67
N GLN A 309 23.66 15.20 10.77
CA GLN A 309 23.05 16.53 10.79
C GLN A 309 23.96 17.60 10.17
N LEU A 310 25.27 17.58 10.46
CA LEU A 310 26.20 18.54 9.85
C LEU A 310 26.41 18.27 8.35
N VAL A 311 26.39 17.02 7.91
CA VAL A 311 26.44 16.64 6.50
C VAL A 311 25.19 17.14 5.77
N THR A 312 24.00 16.79 6.25
CA THR A 312 22.72 17.22 5.67
C THR A 312 22.59 18.75 5.66
N ALA A 313 22.98 19.43 6.73
CA ALA A 313 22.97 20.89 6.77
C ALA A 313 23.94 21.50 5.73
N SER A 314 25.11 20.90 5.54
CA SER A 314 26.07 21.32 4.50
C SER A 314 25.50 21.13 3.09
N GLU A 315 24.86 19.98 2.82
CA GLU A 315 24.15 19.72 1.56
C GLU A 315 23.08 20.77 1.29
N ASP A 316 22.26 21.10 2.29
CA ASP A 316 21.22 22.11 2.21
C ASP A 316 21.79 23.50 1.93
N TYR A 317 22.84 23.90 2.63
CA TYR A 317 23.46 25.21 2.43
C TYR A 317 24.07 25.35 1.03
N ILE A 318 24.77 24.32 0.54
CA ILE A 318 25.33 24.29 -0.82
C ILE A 318 24.18 24.31 -1.85
N THR A 319 23.14 23.49 -1.66
CA THR A 319 21.97 23.44 -2.56
C THR A 319 21.27 24.79 -2.64
N ARG A 320 21.03 25.45 -1.50
CA ARG A 320 20.46 26.81 -1.45
C ARG A 320 21.36 27.83 -2.12
N ARG A 321 22.68 27.75 -1.92
CA ARG A 321 23.65 28.65 -2.57
C ARG A 321 23.61 28.52 -4.10
N LEU A 322 23.49 27.30 -4.62
CA LEU A 322 23.34 27.00 -6.05
C LEU A 322 21.96 27.46 -6.58
N GLY A 323 20.90 27.22 -5.81
CA GLY A 323 19.55 27.71 -6.11
C GLY A 323 19.49 29.23 -6.23
N ASN A 324 20.28 29.96 -5.43
CA ASN A 324 20.36 31.42 -5.54
C ASN A 324 20.99 31.90 -6.85
N GLU A 325 21.79 31.06 -7.53
CA GLU A 325 22.40 31.34 -8.84
C GLU A 325 21.53 30.86 -10.02
N GLY A 326 20.38 30.27 -9.74
CA GLY A 326 19.44 29.73 -10.73
C GLY A 326 19.57 28.25 -11.01
N TYR A 327 20.29 27.51 -10.17
CA TYR A 327 20.31 26.05 -10.21
C TYR A 327 19.26 25.50 -9.23
N ASN A 328 17.98 25.78 -9.48
CA ASN A 328 16.88 25.40 -8.57
C ASN A 328 16.68 23.88 -8.40
N PHE A 329 17.23 23.09 -9.33
CA PHE A 329 17.17 21.63 -9.29
C PHE A 329 18.55 21.02 -8.98
N ALA A 330 19.46 21.81 -8.41
CA ALA A 330 20.74 21.30 -7.94
C ALA A 330 20.52 20.19 -6.91
N LYS A 331 21.32 19.13 -7.02
CA LYS A 331 21.39 18.04 -6.07
C LYS A 331 22.79 17.97 -5.48
N VAL A 332 22.87 18.00 -4.17
CA VAL A 332 24.11 17.81 -3.42
C VAL A 332 23.94 16.56 -2.58
N THR A 333 24.95 15.70 -2.54
CA THR A 333 24.91 14.45 -1.77
C THR A 333 26.27 14.20 -1.14
N GLY A 334 26.31 14.11 0.19
CA GLY A 334 27.46 13.73 0.98
C GLY A 334 27.62 12.21 0.97
N ILE A 335 28.70 11.75 0.34
CA ILE A 335 29.03 10.34 0.26
C ILE A 335 30.08 10.04 1.32
N PRO A 336 29.75 9.23 2.35
CA PRO A 336 30.73 8.78 3.33
C PRO A 336 31.60 7.66 2.78
N GLU A 337 32.91 7.85 2.83
CA GLU A 337 33.94 6.85 2.54
C GLU A 337 34.45 6.31 3.87
N ILE A 338 33.87 5.19 4.31
CA ILE A 338 34.15 4.57 5.60
C ILE A 338 35.47 3.79 5.52
N ASN A 339 36.35 4.04 6.50
CA ASN A 339 37.52 3.23 6.78
C ASN A 339 37.34 2.56 8.15
N GLU A 340 37.00 1.27 8.12
CA GLU A 340 36.73 0.45 9.31
C GLU A 340 37.99 0.13 10.13
N GLU A 341 39.18 0.14 9.54
CA GLU A 341 40.43 -0.18 10.26
C GLU A 341 40.80 0.93 11.24
N ASP A 342 40.59 2.18 10.83
CA ASP A 342 40.96 3.38 11.59
C ASP A 342 39.77 4.02 12.33
N ASN A 343 38.54 3.50 12.15
CA ASN A 343 37.30 4.16 12.58
C ASN A 343 37.23 5.62 12.10
N THR A 344 37.59 5.83 10.83
CA THR A 344 37.54 7.16 10.20
C THR A 344 36.62 7.17 9.01
N VAL A 345 36.09 8.35 8.69
CA VAL A 345 35.24 8.57 7.52
C VAL A 345 35.70 9.80 6.75
N GLY A 346 35.87 9.64 5.44
CA GLY A 346 36.05 10.75 4.51
C GLY A 346 34.71 11.16 3.92
N ILE A 347 34.38 12.44 3.89
CA ILE A 347 33.11 12.93 3.32
C ILE A 347 33.37 13.63 2.01
N LYS A 348 32.79 13.10 0.92
CA LYS A 348 32.81 13.74 -0.39
C LYS A 348 31.42 14.25 -0.73
N PHE A 349 31.27 15.58 -0.80
CA PHE A 349 30.05 16.21 -1.28
C PHE A 349 30.05 16.18 -2.81
N PHE A 350 29.24 15.32 -3.40
CA PHE A 350 29.01 15.25 -4.84
C PHE A 350 27.95 16.28 -5.24
N ILE A 351 28.31 17.17 -6.15
CA ILE A 351 27.46 18.27 -6.61
C ILE A 351 27.06 18.03 -8.06
N ASP A 352 25.75 17.96 -8.29
CA ASP A 352 25.11 18.02 -9.60
C ASP A 352 24.26 19.30 -9.65
N PRO A 353 24.73 20.38 -10.30
CA PRO A 353 24.00 21.64 -10.38
C PRO A 353 22.78 21.54 -11.31
N GLY A 354 22.73 20.55 -12.19
CA GLY A 354 21.71 20.47 -13.23
C GLY A 354 21.72 21.68 -14.17
N LYS A 355 20.57 21.97 -14.77
CA LYS A 355 20.43 23.11 -15.70
C LYS A 355 20.01 24.38 -14.98
N ARG A 356 20.62 25.49 -15.37
CA ARG A 356 20.18 26.82 -14.94
C ARG A 356 18.76 27.11 -15.43
N THR A 357 17.91 27.60 -14.54
CA THR A 357 16.50 27.87 -14.81
C THR A 357 16.22 29.36 -14.85
N TYR A 358 15.16 29.71 -15.59
CA TYR A 358 14.70 31.09 -15.78
C TYR A 358 13.20 31.13 -15.50
N VAL A 359 12.75 32.19 -14.83
CA VAL A 359 11.33 32.36 -14.52
C VAL A 359 10.63 32.91 -15.75
N ARG A 360 9.88 32.07 -16.48
CA ARG A 360 9.17 32.53 -17.70
C ARG A 360 8.04 33.51 -17.36
N ARG A 361 7.26 33.21 -16.34
CA ARG A 361 6.08 33.98 -15.92
C ARG A 361 5.77 33.69 -14.46
N ILE A 362 5.34 34.72 -13.74
CA ILE A 362 4.78 34.66 -12.40
C ILE A 362 3.26 34.84 -12.53
N SER A 363 2.50 33.88 -12.02
CA SER A 363 1.03 33.92 -12.02
C SER A 363 0.52 33.86 -10.59
N PHE A 364 -0.41 34.75 -10.27
CA PHE A 364 -1.11 34.76 -8.98
C PHE A 364 -2.44 34.02 -9.12
N LYS A 365 -2.84 33.29 -8.08
CA LYS A 365 -4.14 32.59 -7.99
C LYS A 365 -4.80 32.93 -6.66
N GLY A 366 -6.12 33.07 -6.65
CA GLY A 366 -6.90 33.36 -5.43
C GLY A 366 -7.01 34.85 -5.09
N ASN A 367 -6.40 35.74 -5.87
CA ASN A 367 -6.49 37.19 -5.72
C ASN A 367 -7.81 37.76 -6.29
N MET A 368 -8.95 37.29 -5.79
CA MET A 368 -10.28 37.72 -6.28
C MET A 368 -10.60 39.20 -6.02
N ARG A 369 -10.03 39.77 -4.95
CA ARG A 369 -10.26 41.17 -4.53
C ARG A 369 -9.05 42.09 -4.70
N THR A 370 -7.89 41.52 -5.04
CA THR A 370 -6.60 42.25 -5.10
C THR A 370 -6.06 42.18 -6.52
N ALA A 371 -5.74 43.34 -7.10
CA ALA A 371 -5.16 43.42 -8.44
C ALA A 371 -3.79 42.73 -8.52
N ASP A 372 -3.49 42.12 -9.66
CA ASP A 372 -2.24 41.41 -9.94
C ASP A 372 -1.00 42.30 -9.69
N ASP A 373 -1.02 43.53 -10.18
CA ASP A 373 0.08 44.50 -10.06
C ASP A 373 0.45 44.82 -8.60
N VAL A 374 -0.53 44.76 -7.69
CA VAL A 374 -0.31 45.02 -6.25
C VAL A 374 0.47 43.89 -5.60
N LEU A 375 0.27 42.64 -6.04
CA LEU A 375 1.07 41.51 -5.58
C LEU A 375 2.42 41.49 -6.28
N ARG A 376 2.42 41.80 -7.59
CA ARG A 376 3.62 41.77 -8.44
C ARG A 376 4.71 42.73 -7.99
N ARG A 377 4.35 43.91 -7.47
CA ARG A 377 5.33 44.89 -6.96
C ARG A 377 6.08 44.44 -5.70
N GLU A 378 5.56 43.47 -4.96
CA GLU A 378 6.21 42.93 -3.75
C GLU A 378 7.18 41.79 -4.10
N MET A 379 7.17 41.30 -5.35
CA MET A 379 8.06 40.23 -5.79
C MET A 379 9.49 40.72 -5.96
N ARG A 380 10.45 40.00 -5.38
CA ARG A 380 11.89 40.22 -5.61
C ARG A 380 12.37 39.49 -6.86
N GLN A 381 11.80 38.33 -7.15
CA GLN A 381 12.02 37.57 -8.38
C GLN A 381 11.37 38.26 -9.58
N MET A 382 12.15 38.48 -10.64
CA MET A 382 11.65 39.03 -11.91
C MET A 382 11.32 37.92 -12.92
N GLU A 383 10.34 38.20 -13.79
CA GLU A 383 10.09 37.40 -14.99
C GLU A 383 11.23 37.60 -16.01
N SER A 384 11.49 36.58 -16.82
CA SER A 384 12.60 36.49 -17.78
C SER A 384 14.01 36.65 -17.19
N ALA A 385 14.14 36.58 -15.86
CA ALA A 385 15.41 36.56 -15.16
C ALA A 385 15.78 35.12 -14.73
N PRO A 386 17.05 34.83 -14.42
CA PRO A 386 17.42 33.60 -13.72
C PRO A 386 16.54 33.42 -12.49
N ALA A 387 16.09 32.20 -12.25
CA ALA A 387 15.39 31.91 -11.01
C ALA A 387 16.37 32.06 -9.84
N SER A 388 15.88 32.47 -8.67
CA SER A 388 16.71 32.54 -7.46
C SER A 388 15.86 32.17 -6.27
N ALA A 389 16.27 31.11 -5.56
CA ALA A 389 15.56 30.66 -4.36
C ALA A 389 15.49 31.74 -3.26
N ALA A 390 16.43 32.69 -3.20
CA ALA A 390 16.41 33.81 -2.26
C ALA A 390 15.53 35.00 -2.70
N ALA A 391 15.08 35.02 -3.95
CA ALA A 391 14.24 36.08 -4.52
C ALA A 391 12.76 35.67 -4.67
N ILE A 392 12.48 34.37 -4.55
CA ILE A 392 11.15 33.78 -4.43
C ILE A 392 10.80 33.75 -2.95
#